data_AF-A0A0C2D830-F1
#
_entry.id   AF-A0A0C2D830-F1
#
_cell.length_a   1.000
_cell.length_b   1.000
_cell.length_c   1.000
_cell.angle_alpha   90.00
_cell.angle_beta   90.00
_cell.angle_gamma   90.00
#
_symmetry.space_group_name_H-M   'P 1'
#
loop_
_entity.id
_entity.type
_entity.pdbx_description
1 polymer ?
#
loop_
_entity_poly.entity_id
_entity_poly.type
_entity_poly.pdbx_seq_one_letter_code
_entity_poly.pdbx_strand_id
1 'polypeptide(L)'
;MAWPLSLAVVLFACRIPNEDHCGRQLGDATCEALDPSRPYCSECEAEHDGCVAVASEIPPACRPDGAEHSDDSGTSAATSTETESGGDATSTETDTGETGLEPACGNGVKEPGEDCDGTDFGELDCADPYQLPQGMLVCVPDTCVVDTSQCCLLDGELCEPGECCNANCNAITNKCGI
;
A
#
# COMPACT_ATOMS: atom_id res chain seq x y z
N MET A 1 48.30 -17.88 -31.88
CA MET A 1 47.06 -17.21 -32.33
C MET A 1 46.24 -16.87 -31.10
N ALA A 2 46.20 -15.60 -30.73
CA ALA A 2 45.25 -15.10 -29.75
C ALA A 2 43.86 -15.13 -30.38
N TRP A 3 42.86 -15.59 -29.64
CA TRP A 3 41.49 -15.08 -29.65
C TRP A 3 40.93 -15.29 -28.23
N PRO A 4 40.78 -14.22 -27.43
CA PRO A 4 39.92 -14.29 -26.26
C PRO A 4 38.49 -14.24 -26.80
N LEU A 5 37.76 -15.35 -26.71
CA LEU A 5 36.32 -15.29 -26.98
C LEU A 5 35.70 -14.56 -25.79
N SER A 6 35.28 -13.35 -26.09
CA SER A 6 34.76 -12.34 -25.20
C SER A 6 33.72 -12.88 -24.23
N LEU A 7 33.97 -12.56 -22.97
CA LEU A 7 32.99 -12.45 -21.90
C LEU A 7 31.94 -11.43 -22.34
N ALA A 8 30.78 -11.87 -22.84
CA ALA A 8 29.71 -10.95 -23.23
C ALA A 8 28.33 -11.62 -23.23
N VAL A 9 27.89 -12.15 -22.09
CA VAL A 9 26.45 -12.36 -21.84
C VAL A 9 26.17 -12.15 -20.35
N VAL A 10 26.17 -10.89 -19.90
CA VAL A 10 25.53 -10.51 -18.61
C VAL A 10 24.87 -9.14 -18.81
N LEU A 11 23.77 -9.07 -19.55
CA LEU A 11 22.96 -7.83 -19.63
C LEU A 11 21.44 -8.07 -19.70
N PHE A 12 20.95 -9.27 -19.36
CA PHE A 12 19.50 -9.54 -19.39
C PHE A 12 18.89 -9.92 -18.04
N ALA A 13 19.69 -10.07 -16.97
CA ALA A 13 19.14 -10.41 -15.65
C ALA A 13 18.50 -9.21 -14.91
N CYS A 14 18.85 -7.97 -15.26
CA CYS A 14 18.32 -6.77 -14.58
C CYS A 14 17.15 -6.10 -15.33
N ARG A 15 16.44 -6.81 -16.23
CA ARG A 15 15.29 -6.21 -16.94
C ARG A 15 13.95 -6.51 -16.28
N ILE A 16 13.94 -7.46 -15.36
CA ILE A 16 12.77 -7.85 -14.58
C ILE A 16 13.15 -7.55 -13.13
N PRO A 17 12.68 -6.42 -12.55
CA PRO A 17 12.88 -6.16 -11.13
C PRO A 17 12.37 -7.35 -10.31
N ASN A 18 13.09 -7.71 -9.24
CA ASN A 18 12.68 -8.76 -8.31
C ASN A 18 11.31 -8.41 -7.68
N GLU A 19 10.67 -9.39 -7.05
CA GLU A 19 9.33 -9.19 -6.47
C GLU A 19 9.34 -8.12 -5.38
N ASP A 20 10.42 -8.07 -4.60
CA ASP A 20 10.64 -7.09 -3.53
C ASP A 20 11.01 -5.68 -4.02
N HIS A 21 11.21 -5.49 -5.32
CA HIS A 21 11.63 -4.22 -5.88
C HIS A 21 10.61 -3.11 -5.58
N CYS A 22 11.07 -1.96 -5.11
CA CYS A 22 10.22 -0.82 -4.73
C CYS A 22 9.25 -0.39 -5.85
N GLY A 23 9.67 -0.47 -7.11
CA GLY A 23 8.86 -0.19 -8.30
C GLY A 23 7.69 -1.16 -8.57
N ARG A 24 7.64 -2.34 -7.93
CA ARG A 24 6.47 -3.24 -7.93
C ARG A 24 5.59 -3.08 -6.68
N GLN A 25 6.08 -2.31 -5.70
CA GLN A 25 5.47 -2.10 -4.41
C GLN A 25 4.87 -0.68 -4.36
N LEU A 26 5.02 0.03 -3.25
CA LEU A 26 4.52 1.40 -3.04
C LEU A 26 5.58 2.48 -3.34
N GLY A 27 6.62 2.17 -4.12
CA GLY A 27 7.67 3.12 -4.48
C GLY A 27 8.45 3.64 -3.28
N ASP A 28 8.58 4.97 -3.16
CA ASP A 28 9.31 5.65 -2.08
C ASP A 28 8.84 5.21 -0.69
N ALA A 29 7.53 5.00 -0.50
CA ALA A 29 6.98 4.56 0.79
C ALA A 29 7.48 3.18 1.21
N THR A 30 7.74 2.28 0.25
CA THR A 30 8.37 0.98 0.54
C THR A 30 9.81 1.17 0.98
N CYS A 31 10.55 2.02 0.30
CA CYS A 31 11.95 2.32 0.62
C CYS A 31 12.11 3.00 1.98
N GLU A 32 11.24 3.97 2.31
CA GLU A 32 11.23 4.65 3.61
C GLU A 32 10.91 3.69 4.77
N ALA A 33 10.00 2.73 4.56
CA ALA A 33 9.65 1.72 5.55
C ALA A 33 10.76 0.66 5.75
N LEU A 34 11.50 0.33 4.69
CA LEU A 34 12.59 -0.67 4.72
C LEU A 34 13.87 -0.10 5.32
N ASP A 35 14.31 1.07 4.84
CA ASP A 35 15.54 1.72 5.28
C ASP A 35 15.39 3.26 5.18
N PRO A 36 15.23 3.96 6.31
CA PRO A 36 15.13 5.42 6.34
C PRO A 36 16.35 6.15 5.76
N SER A 37 17.49 5.47 5.62
CA SER A 37 18.69 6.04 4.98
C SER A 37 18.65 5.98 3.45
N ARG A 38 17.68 5.26 2.88
CA ARG A 38 17.46 5.09 1.44
C ARG A 38 15.98 5.23 1.07
N PRO A 39 15.35 6.39 1.31
CA PRO A 39 13.89 6.52 1.23
C PRO A 39 13.35 6.65 -0.20
N TYR A 40 14.19 6.64 -1.23
CA TYR A 40 13.77 6.93 -2.61
C TYR A 40 13.87 5.70 -3.50
N CYS A 41 12.83 5.45 -4.29
CA CYS A 41 12.75 4.36 -5.22
C CYS A 41 13.28 4.75 -6.61
N SER A 42 14.22 3.95 -7.12
CA SER A 42 14.66 4.01 -8.50
C SER A 42 14.39 2.71 -9.23
N GLU A 43 13.64 2.77 -10.32
CA GLU A 43 13.35 1.63 -11.20
C GLU A 43 14.59 1.13 -11.98
N CYS A 44 15.68 1.90 -11.93
CA CYS A 44 16.93 1.57 -12.59
C CYS A 44 18.00 1.05 -11.62
N GLU A 45 17.78 1.15 -10.31
CA GLU A 45 18.72 0.66 -9.31
C GLU A 45 18.43 -0.82 -9.02
N ALA A 46 19.47 -1.64 -9.02
CA ALA A 46 19.31 -3.08 -8.80
C ALA A 46 19.69 -3.48 -7.36
N GLU A 47 20.45 -2.64 -6.67
CA GLU A 47 20.83 -2.88 -5.28
C GLU A 47 19.73 -2.39 -4.32
N HIS A 48 19.63 -3.04 -3.16
CA HIS A 48 18.68 -2.64 -2.10
C HIS A 48 17.23 -2.52 -2.60
N ASP A 49 16.80 -3.43 -3.47
CA ASP A 49 15.45 -3.47 -4.04
C ASP A 49 15.03 -2.16 -4.75
N GLY A 50 16.01 -1.42 -5.27
CA GLY A 50 15.81 -0.14 -5.96
C GLY A 50 15.90 1.09 -5.04
N CYS A 51 16.16 0.91 -3.75
CA CYS A 51 16.17 2.00 -2.77
C CYS A 51 17.51 2.75 -2.72
N VAL A 52 17.45 4.06 -2.95
CA VAL A 52 18.61 4.97 -2.98
C VAL A 52 18.50 6.08 -1.93
N ALA A 53 19.65 6.60 -1.51
CA ALA A 53 19.76 7.61 -0.46
C ALA A 53 19.37 9.02 -0.91
N VAL A 54 19.46 9.33 -2.20
CA VAL A 54 19.33 10.70 -2.70
C VAL A 54 18.45 10.73 -3.95
N ALA A 55 17.29 11.39 -3.86
CA ALA A 55 16.37 11.54 -4.98
C ALA A 55 16.98 12.31 -6.18
N SER A 56 17.85 13.28 -5.91
CA SER A 56 18.48 14.12 -6.94
C SER A 56 19.42 13.35 -7.87
N GLU A 57 19.85 12.15 -7.49
CA GLU A 57 20.70 11.29 -8.31
C GLU A 57 19.88 10.37 -9.24
N ILE A 58 18.57 10.32 -9.08
CA ILE A 58 17.66 9.48 -9.87
C ILE A 58 17.29 10.20 -11.18
N PRO A 59 17.61 9.63 -12.35
CA PRO A 59 17.16 10.17 -13.62
C PRO A 59 15.62 10.16 -13.69
N PRO A 60 14.99 11.15 -14.34
CA PRO A 60 13.52 11.18 -14.47
C PRO A 60 12.94 9.97 -15.22
N ALA A 61 13.74 9.30 -16.05
CA ALA A 61 13.37 8.06 -16.73
C ALA A 61 13.39 6.81 -15.83
N CYS A 62 13.88 6.95 -14.59
CA CYS A 62 14.07 5.88 -13.61
C CYS A 62 13.23 6.10 -12.35
N ARG A 63 12.28 7.04 -12.41
CA ARG A 63 11.43 7.42 -11.28
C ARG A 63 10.04 6.83 -11.54
N PRO A 64 9.44 6.11 -10.58
CA PRO A 64 8.13 5.52 -10.79
C PRO A 64 7.07 6.60 -11.04
N ASP A 65 6.18 6.35 -12.00
CA ASP A 65 5.07 7.25 -12.33
C ASP A 65 4.19 7.47 -11.07
N GLY A 66 4.01 8.72 -10.67
CA GLY A 66 3.28 9.07 -9.44
C GLY A 66 4.14 9.25 -8.18
N ALA A 67 5.48 9.12 -8.25
CA ALA A 67 6.38 9.62 -7.19
C ALA A 67 6.45 11.15 -7.26
N GLU A 68 5.40 11.80 -6.76
CA GLU A 68 5.27 13.24 -6.73
C GLU A 68 6.48 13.84 -6.01
N HIS A 69 7.24 14.63 -6.75
CA HIS A 69 8.34 15.41 -6.21
C HIS A 69 7.74 16.49 -5.32
N SER A 70 7.54 16.17 -4.04
CA SER A 70 7.33 17.20 -3.03
C SER A 70 8.68 17.86 -2.75
N ASP A 71 9.13 18.71 -3.67
CA ASP A 71 10.05 19.78 -3.35
C ASP A 71 9.32 20.80 -2.46
N ASP A 72 9.04 20.45 -1.20
CA ASP A 72 8.64 21.45 -0.22
C ASP A 72 9.92 22.08 0.36
N SER A 73 10.43 23.07 -0.36
CA SER A 73 11.19 24.15 0.25
C SER A 73 10.23 25.31 0.48
N GLY A 74 9.57 25.32 1.63
CA GLY A 74 8.59 26.36 1.99
C GLY A 74 8.45 26.62 3.49
N THR A 75 9.56 26.72 4.23
CA THR A 75 9.51 27.10 5.65
C THR A 75 9.05 28.55 5.87
N SER A 76 8.20 28.71 6.89
CA SER A 76 7.99 29.89 7.76
C SER A 76 7.03 31.03 7.34
N ALA A 77 5.83 30.96 7.94
CA ALA A 77 5.29 31.89 8.96
C ALA A 77 4.90 33.34 8.60
N ALA A 78 3.61 33.65 8.82
CA ALA A 78 3.10 34.78 9.60
C ALA A 78 1.61 34.51 9.91
N THR A 79 1.23 34.21 11.16
CA THR A 79 0.78 35.19 12.17
C THR A 79 -0.39 36.07 11.70
N SER A 80 -1.59 35.81 12.25
CA SER A 80 -2.44 36.79 12.92
C SER A 80 -3.57 36.08 13.69
N THR A 81 -3.40 36.01 15.01
CA THR A 81 -4.31 36.42 16.10
C THR A 81 -5.65 37.07 15.63
N GLU A 82 -6.83 36.91 16.23
CA GLU A 82 -7.26 36.57 17.60
C GLU A 82 -8.65 35.91 17.57
N THR A 83 -9.04 35.19 18.64
CA THR A 83 -10.29 35.45 19.36
C THR A 83 -10.24 34.70 20.69
N GLU A 84 -10.11 35.46 21.79
CA GLU A 84 -10.43 34.97 23.12
C GLU A 84 -11.96 34.85 23.27
N SER A 85 -12.43 33.75 23.87
CA SER A 85 -13.46 33.85 24.89
C SER A 85 -13.38 32.63 25.78
N GLY A 86 -13.12 32.90 27.06
CA GLY A 86 -12.84 31.92 28.09
C GLY A 86 -14.01 31.01 28.46
N GLY A 87 -13.64 29.97 29.20
CA GLY A 87 -14.52 29.01 29.82
C GLY A 87 -13.70 28.04 30.67
N ASP A 88 -13.16 28.54 31.79
CA ASP A 88 -12.68 27.70 32.87
C ASP A 88 -13.87 26.91 33.44
N ALA A 89 -13.76 25.59 33.40
CA ALA A 89 -14.51 24.72 34.28
C ALA A 89 -13.59 23.57 34.68
N THR A 90 -12.88 23.81 35.79
CA THR A 90 -12.39 22.76 36.69
C THR A 90 -13.43 21.65 36.85
N SER A 91 -13.07 20.41 36.52
CA SER A 91 -13.45 19.18 37.23
C SER A 91 -12.51 18.08 36.73
N THR A 92 -11.46 17.79 37.48
CA THR A 92 -11.40 16.65 38.40
C THR A 92 -11.54 15.32 37.65
N GLU A 93 -10.40 14.62 37.58
CA GLU A 93 -10.28 13.19 37.30
C GLU A 93 -11.51 12.42 37.81
N THR A 94 -12.25 11.82 36.88
CA THR A 94 -13.05 10.63 37.17
C THR A 94 -12.68 9.63 36.10
N ASP A 95 -11.61 8.92 36.41
CA ASP A 95 -11.40 7.54 36.03
C ASP A 95 -12.71 6.77 36.28
N THR A 96 -13.44 6.52 35.22
CA THR A 96 -14.41 5.43 35.13
C THR A 96 -14.13 4.83 33.77
N GLY A 97 -13.21 3.87 33.76
CA GLY A 97 -12.93 3.05 32.61
C GLY A 97 -14.21 2.40 32.10
N GLU A 98 -14.61 2.83 30.92
CA GLU A 98 -15.10 1.96 29.88
C GLU A 98 -14.20 2.29 28.69
N THR A 99 -13.41 1.33 28.23
CA THR A 99 -12.47 1.47 27.12
C THR A 99 -13.25 1.74 25.83
N GLY A 100 -13.62 2.99 25.59
CA GLY A 100 -14.20 3.48 24.35
C GLY A 100 -13.10 4.10 23.49
N LEU A 101 -12.39 3.27 22.74
CA LEU A 101 -11.78 3.73 21.50
C LEU A 101 -12.97 4.03 20.57
N GLU A 102 -13.09 5.27 20.10
CA GLU A 102 -14.09 5.54 19.07
C GLU A 102 -13.68 4.73 17.83
N PRO A 103 -14.59 3.97 17.21
CA PRO A 103 -14.26 3.10 16.08
C PRO A 103 -13.67 3.95 14.95
N ALA A 104 -12.47 3.60 14.50
CA ALA A 104 -11.68 4.42 13.60
C ALA A 104 -11.10 3.62 12.42
N CYS A 105 -11.73 3.82 11.27
CA CYS A 105 -11.36 3.13 10.05
C CYS A 105 -9.92 3.43 9.61
N GLY A 106 -9.15 2.38 9.34
CA GLY A 106 -7.76 2.44 8.92
C GLY A 106 -6.76 2.32 10.07
N ASN A 107 -7.22 1.91 11.26
CA ASN A 107 -6.35 1.65 12.41
C ASN A 107 -5.82 0.20 12.45
N GLY A 108 -6.29 -0.65 11.52
CA GLY A 108 -5.90 -2.04 11.36
C GLY A 108 -6.59 -3.03 12.28
N VAL A 109 -7.62 -2.63 13.01
CA VAL A 109 -8.41 -3.47 13.92
C VAL A 109 -9.89 -3.27 13.62
N LYS A 110 -10.62 -4.35 13.37
CA LYS A 110 -12.06 -4.26 13.12
C LYS A 110 -12.80 -3.92 14.41
N GLU A 111 -13.44 -2.76 14.43
CA GLU A 111 -14.22 -2.28 15.57
C GLU A 111 -15.75 -2.36 15.32
N PRO A 112 -16.58 -2.29 16.37
CA PRO A 112 -18.03 -2.29 16.21
C PRO A 112 -18.50 -1.11 15.34
N GLY A 113 -19.08 -1.42 14.19
CA GLY A 113 -19.54 -0.42 13.21
C GLY A 113 -18.78 -0.45 11.88
N GLU A 114 -17.71 -1.23 11.81
CA GLU A 114 -16.91 -1.48 10.61
C GLU A 114 -17.14 -2.91 10.11
N ASP A 115 -17.15 -3.09 8.79
CA ASP A 115 -17.21 -4.43 8.21
C ASP A 115 -15.81 -5.08 8.25
N CYS A 116 -14.76 -4.27 8.08
CA CYS A 116 -13.35 -4.65 8.10
C CYS A 116 -12.46 -3.44 8.44
N ASP A 117 -11.20 -3.68 8.83
CA ASP A 117 -10.15 -2.64 8.85
C ASP A 117 -8.82 -3.22 8.32
N GLY A 118 -8.40 -2.72 7.16
CA GLY A 118 -7.19 -3.19 6.47
C GLY A 118 -7.29 -4.66 6.07
N THR A 119 -6.70 -5.54 6.89
CA THR A 119 -6.74 -7.01 6.71
C THR A 119 -7.55 -7.73 7.78
N ASP A 120 -8.07 -6.98 8.77
CA ASP A 120 -8.94 -7.52 9.80
C ASP A 120 -10.39 -7.54 9.30
N PHE A 121 -10.86 -8.72 8.91
CA PHE A 121 -12.26 -8.95 8.50
C PHE A 121 -13.10 -9.57 9.64
N GLY A 122 -12.50 -9.83 10.80
CA GLY A 122 -13.08 -10.66 11.85
C GLY A 122 -13.36 -12.09 11.37
N GLU A 123 -14.62 -12.53 11.47
CA GLU A 123 -15.07 -13.86 11.05
C GLU A 123 -15.63 -13.89 9.61
N LEU A 124 -15.52 -12.78 8.86
CA LEU A 124 -16.05 -12.71 7.50
C LEU A 124 -15.09 -13.39 6.51
N ASP A 125 -15.66 -14.18 5.60
CA ASP A 125 -14.98 -14.69 4.42
C ASP A 125 -15.89 -14.57 3.19
N CYS A 126 -15.43 -15.06 2.04
CA CYS A 126 -16.24 -15.02 0.82
C CYS A 126 -17.49 -15.93 0.89
N ALA A 127 -17.42 -17.04 1.62
CA ALA A 127 -18.49 -18.03 1.72
C ALA A 127 -19.58 -17.58 2.72
N ASP A 128 -19.20 -17.05 3.88
CA ASP A 128 -20.09 -16.53 4.91
C ASP A 128 -19.73 -15.08 5.23
N PRO A 129 -20.69 -14.12 5.10
CA PRO A 129 -22.13 -14.28 4.85
C PRO A 129 -22.54 -14.09 3.39
N TYR A 130 -21.60 -14.02 2.44
CA TYR A 130 -21.91 -13.61 1.06
C TYR A 130 -22.32 -14.77 0.13
N GLN A 131 -22.13 -16.02 0.54
CA GLN A 131 -22.37 -17.22 -0.28
C GLN A 131 -21.66 -17.18 -1.64
N LEU A 132 -20.46 -16.56 -1.67
CA LEU A 132 -19.64 -16.47 -2.87
C LEU A 132 -18.61 -17.61 -2.90
N PRO A 133 -18.04 -17.91 -4.08
CA PRO A 133 -16.89 -18.81 -4.19
C PRO A 133 -15.70 -18.30 -3.37
N GLN A 134 -14.69 -19.17 -3.19
CA GLN A 134 -13.45 -18.84 -2.50
C GLN A 134 -12.80 -17.58 -3.11
N GLY A 135 -11.91 -16.92 -2.38
CA GLY A 135 -11.21 -15.75 -2.91
C GLY A 135 -10.67 -14.86 -1.82
N MET A 136 -10.38 -13.61 -2.19
CA MET A 136 -9.84 -12.61 -1.27
C MET A 136 -10.92 -11.56 -0.99
N LEU A 137 -11.11 -11.22 0.29
CA LEU A 137 -11.86 -10.01 0.66
C LEU A 137 -10.94 -8.80 0.56
N VAL A 138 -11.46 -7.69 0.06
CA VAL A 138 -10.76 -6.41 0.06
C VAL A 138 -11.46 -5.49 1.02
N CYS A 139 -10.72 -4.87 1.94
CA CYS A 139 -11.25 -3.77 2.71
C CYS A 139 -11.04 -2.47 1.95
N VAL A 140 -12.12 -1.74 1.67
CA VAL A 140 -12.03 -0.45 0.98
C VAL A 140 -11.48 0.58 1.98
N PRO A 141 -10.32 1.22 1.69
CA PRO A 141 -9.74 2.20 2.58
C PRO A 141 -10.71 3.37 2.82
N ASP A 142 -10.60 4.01 3.98
CA ASP A 142 -11.41 5.16 4.43
C ASP A 142 -12.90 4.89 4.67
N THR A 143 -13.45 3.79 4.15
CA THR A 143 -14.88 3.43 4.30
C THR A 143 -15.13 2.18 5.12
N CYS A 144 -14.12 1.32 5.29
CA CYS A 144 -14.21 0.08 6.08
C CYS A 144 -15.37 -0.82 5.68
N VAL A 145 -15.67 -0.81 4.37
CA VAL A 145 -16.65 -1.67 3.71
C VAL A 145 -15.90 -2.79 3.00
N VAL A 146 -16.43 -4.00 3.11
CA VAL A 146 -15.91 -5.16 2.39
C VAL A 146 -16.29 -5.11 0.90
N ASP A 147 -15.31 -5.14 0.01
CA ASP A 147 -15.46 -5.39 -1.42
C ASP A 147 -15.22 -6.89 -1.71
N THR A 148 -16.28 -7.58 -2.11
CA THR A 148 -16.27 -9.01 -2.46
C THR A 148 -15.95 -9.27 -3.93
N SER A 149 -15.50 -8.27 -4.69
CA SER A 149 -15.22 -8.36 -6.13
C SER A 149 -14.07 -9.31 -6.48
N GLN A 150 -13.38 -9.88 -5.48
CA GLN A 150 -12.33 -10.89 -5.64
C GLN A 150 -12.72 -12.29 -5.09
N CYS A 151 -13.98 -12.47 -4.68
CA CYS A 151 -14.54 -13.77 -4.26
C CYS A 151 -15.01 -14.61 -5.46
N CYS A 152 -14.10 -15.09 -6.30
CA CYS A 152 -14.47 -15.93 -7.45
C CYS A 152 -13.51 -17.08 -7.81
N LEU A 153 -12.61 -17.45 -6.90
CA LEU A 153 -11.80 -18.66 -6.99
C LEU A 153 -12.69 -19.89 -6.80
N LEU A 154 -12.54 -20.87 -7.69
CA LEU A 154 -13.08 -22.21 -7.48
C LEU A 154 -12.15 -22.99 -6.55
N ASP A 155 -12.68 -24.00 -5.86
CA ASP A 155 -11.87 -24.86 -4.98
C ASP A 155 -10.67 -25.45 -5.72
N GLY A 156 -9.46 -25.04 -5.32
CA GLY A 156 -8.19 -25.54 -5.85
C GLY A 156 -7.53 -24.67 -6.93
N GLU A 157 -8.10 -23.51 -7.29
CA GLU A 157 -7.49 -22.56 -8.23
C GLU A 157 -6.70 -21.48 -7.45
N LEU A 158 -5.38 -21.38 -7.70
CA LEU A 158 -4.54 -20.30 -7.16
C LEU A 158 -4.50 -19.16 -8.20
N CYS A 159 -4.95 -17.96 -7.83
CA CYS A 159 -4.65 -16.76 -8.62
C CYS A 159 -3.33 -16.14 -8.19
N GLU A 160 -2.46 -15.88 -9.16
CA GLU A 160 -1.42 -14.89 -9.00
C GLU A 160 -2.07 -13.49 -8.93
N PRO A 161 -1.54 -12.55 -8.12
CA PRO A 161 -2.03 -11.18 -8.09
C PRO A 161 -1.96 -10.56 -9.49
N GLY A 162 -3.11 -10.17 -10.03
CA GLY A 162 -3.23 -9.54 -11.36
C GLY A 162 -3.63 -10.47 -12.51
N GLU A 163 -3.88 -11.76 -12.26
CA GLU A 163 -4.44 -12.68 -13.25
C GLU A 163 -5.93 -12.97 -13.00
N CYS A 164 -6.73 -12.99 -14.08
CA CYS A 164 -8.15 -13.33 -14.02
C CYS A 164 -8.37 -14.86 -13.98
N CYS A 165 -8.71 -15.43 -12.83
CA CYS A 165 -8.92 -16.89 -12.70
C CYS A 165 -10.38 -17.35 -12.74
N ASN A 166 -11.17 -16.80 -13.67
CA ASN A 166 -12.49 -17.34 -14.00
C ASN A 166 -12.92 -16.83 -15.38
N ALA A 167 -13.74 -17.60 -16.10
CA ALA A 167 -14.43 -17.14 -17.31
C ALA A 167 -15.36 -15.93 -17.07
N ASN A 168 -15.71 -15.66 -15.81
CA ASN A 168 -16.51 -14.50 -15.38
C ASN A 168 -15.66 -13.34 -14.84
N CYS A 169 -14.34 -13.35 -15.03
CA CYS A 169 -13.45 -12.27 -14.58
C CYS A 169 -13.21 -11.28 -15.72
N ASN A 170 -13.34 -9.98 -15.42
CA ASN A 170 -13.01 -8.92 -16.36
C ASN A 170 -11.49 -8.68 -16.35
N ALA A 171 -10.79 -9.11 -17.40
CA ALA A 171 -9.33 -9.01 -17.55
C ALA A 171 -8.78 -7.58 -17.59
N ILE A 172 -9.63 -6.56 -17.67
CA ILE A 172 -9.22 -5.15 -17.61
C ILE A 172 -9.28 -4.63 -16.17
N THR A 173 -10.26 -5.08 -15.39
CA THR A 173 -10.48 -4.57 -14.02
C THR A 173 -9.99 -5.54 -12.94
N ASN A 174 -9.59 -6.77 -13.30
CA ASN A 174 -9.30 -7.87 -12.37
C ASN A 174 -10.39 -8.07 -11.32
N LYS A 175 -11.64 -7.75 -11.68
CA LYS A 175 -12.84 -7.95 -10.86
C LYS A 175 -13.70 -9.05 -11.46
N CYS A 176 -14.34 -9.81 -10.59
CA CYS A 176 -15.37 -10.75 -10.99
C CYS A 176 -16.57 -9.96 -11.55
N GLY A 177 -16.90 -10.15 -12.82
CA GLY A 177 -17.99 -9.45 -13.51
C GLY A 177 -18.14 -9.91 -14.96
N ILE A 178 -19.34 -10.38 -15.30
CA ILE A 178 -19.84 -10.54 -16.68
C ILE A 178 -19.91 -9.21 -17.43
#